data_AF-A0A9P9QAV2-F1
#
_entry.id   AF-A0A9P9QAV2-F1
#
_cell.length_a   1.000
_cell.length_b   1.000
_cell.length_c   1.000
_cell.angle_alpha   90.00
_cell.angle_beta   90.00
_cell.angle_gamma   90.00
#
_symmetry.space_group_name_H-M   'P 1'
#
loop_
_entity.id
_entity.type
_entity.pdbx_description
1 polymer ?
#
loop_
_entity_poly.entity_id
_entity_poly.type
_entity_poly.pdbx_seq_one_letter_code
_entity_poly.pdbx_strand_id
1 'polypeptide(L)' 'MSSNNDKAHITGTGAAAKDAGFTSFKAFLESYGLRIWNDDDVQEGRAILRGMGYGV' A
#
# COMPACT_ATOMS: atom_id res chain seq x y z
N MET A 1 18.95 -3.82 13.25
CA MET A 1 17.85 -3.95 12.27
C MET A 1 16.59 -3.42 12.95
N SER A 2 16.39 -2.10 12.87
CA SER A 2 15.22 -1.45 13.48
C SER A 2 14.07 -1.44 12.49
N SER A 3 12.84 -1.50 13.00
CA SER A 3 11.62 -1.00 12.34
C SER A 3 10.71 -1.96 11.56
N ASN A 4 10.63 -3.24 11.90
CA ASN A 4 9.48 -4.06 11.43
C ASN A 4 8.16 -3.73 12.15
N ASN A 5 8.21 -3.11 13.34
CA ASN A 5 7.00 -2.70 14.10
C ASN A 5 6.37 -1.39 13.62
N ASP A 6 7.05 -0.63 12.75
CA ASP A 6 6.55 0.67 12.33
C ASP A 6 5.52 0.56 11.19
N LYS A 7 5.48 -0.52 10.42
CA LYS A 7 4.56 -0.59 9.27
C LYS A 7 3.10 -0.79 9.67
N ALA A 8 2.86 -1.49 10.77
CA ALA A 8 1.51 -1.77 11.27
C ALA A 8 0.77 -0.51 11.75
N HIS A 9 1.47 0.56 12.16
CA HIS A 9 0.82 1.81 12.56
C HIS A 9 0.35 2.64 11.36
N ILE A 10 0.84 2.32 10.16
CA ILE A 10 0.48 3.02 8.93
C ILE A 10 -0.84 2.45 8.43
N THR A 11 -1.93 3.16 8.73
CA THR A 11 -3.31 2.78 8.40
C THR A 11 -3.82 3.39 7.08
N GLY A 12 -3.08 4.34 6.51
CA GLY A 12 -3.44 4.97 5.23
C GLY A 12 -2.74 4.33 4.05
N THR A 13 -3.49 3.93 3.01
CA THR A 13 -2.93 3.35 1.77
C THR A 13 -1.91 4.27 1.09
N GLY A 14 -2.15 5.58 1.11
CA GLY A 14 -1.19 6.57 0.60
C GLY A 14 0.11 6.63 1.38
N ALA A 15 0.03 6.52 2.71
CA ALA A 15 1.22 6.52 3.57
C ALA A 15 1.98 5.19 3.45
N ALA A 16 1.27 4.06 3.36
CA ALA A 16 1.87 2.74 3.16
C ALA A 16 2.54 2.62 1.80
N ALA A 17 1.93 3.12 0.73
CA ALA A 17 2.56 3.20 -0.59
C ALA A 17 3.82 4.06 -0.57
N LYS A 18 3.81 5.18 0.18
CA LYS A 18 4.96 6.07 0.31
C LYS A 18 6.11 5.45 1.10
N ASP A 19 5.78 4.72 2.16
CA ASP A 19 6.74 3.92 2.93
C ASP A 19 7.32 2.76 2.09
N ALA A 20 6.51 2.16 1.22
CA ALA A 20 6.94 1.16 0.24
C ALA A 20 7.80 1.74 -0.90
N GLY A 21 8.04 3.06 -0.93
CA GLY A 21 8.91 3.73 -1.89
C GLY A 21 8.20 4.33 -3.11
N PHE A 22 6.87 4.33 -3.15
CA PHE A 22 6.09 4.91 -4.25
C PHE A 22 5.70 6.36 -3.98
N THR A 23 5.51 7.16 -5.03
CA THR A 23 5.09 8.56 -4.86
C THR A 23 3.66 8.69 -4.32
N SER A 24 2.78 7.72 -4.63
CA SER A 24 1.39 7.70 -4.19
C SER A 24 0.80 6.29 -4.27
N PHE A 25 -0.38 6.08 -3.65
CA PHE A 25 -1.13 4.83 -3.79
C PHE A 25 -1.50 4.53 -5.25
N LYS A 26 -1.76 5.55 -6.07
CA LYS A 26 -1.99 5.37 -7.51
C LYS A 26 -0.77 4.76 -8.21
N ALA A 27 0.41 5.32 -7.97
CA ALA A 27 1.65 4.82 -8.58
C ALA A 27 1.98 3.39 -8.10
N PHE A 28 1.66 3.07 -6.84
CA PHE A 28 1.72 1.71 -6.32
C PHE A 28 0.79 0.79 -7.10
N LEU A 29 -0.51 1.11 -7.20
CA LEU A 29 -1.47 0.30 -7.95
C LEU A 29 -1.03 0.11 -9.41
N GLU A 30 -0.65 1.19 -10.10
CA GLU A 30 -0.19 1.15 -11.49
C GLU A 30 1.05 0.25 -11.66
N SER A 31 1.95 0.20 -10.68
CA SER A 31 3.11 -0.69 -10.68
C SER A 31 2.73 -2.18 -10.61
N TYR A 32 1.56 -2.51 -10.05
CA TYR A 32 1.00 -3.86 -10.03
C TYR A 32 0.00 -4.11 -11.17
N GLY A 33 -0.19 -3.15 -12.09
CA GLY A 33 -1.18 -3.22 -13.17
C GLY A 33 -2.62 -2.95 -12.71
N LEU A 34 -2.80 -2.46 -11.49
CA LEU A 34 -4.07 -2.16 -10.85
C LEU A 34 -4.50 -0.71 -11.13
N ARG A 35 -5.80 -0.48 -11.23
CA ARG A 35 -6.37 0.83 -11.60
C ARG A 35 -7.09 1.46 -10.41
N ILE A 36 -6.70 2.68 -10.05
CA ILE A 36 -7.27 3.39 -8.90
C ILE A 36 -8.77 3.70 -9.02
N TRP A 37 -9.33 3.70 -10.23
CA TRP A 37 -10.75 3.92 -10.48
C TRP A 37 -11.58 2.64 -10.41
N ASN A 38 -10.94 1.47 -10.38
CA ASN A 38 -11.61 0.19 -10.20
C ASN A 38 -11.55 -0.20 -8.72
N ASP A 39 -12.71 -0.41 -8.10
CA ASP A 39 -12.79 -0.69 -6.67
C ASP A 39 -12.15 -2.04 -6.31
N ASP A 40 -12.32 -3.05 -7.16
CA ASP A 40 -11.69 -4.37 -7.00
C ASP A 40 -10.16 -4.23 -6.96
N ASP A 41 -9.59 -3.49 -7.91
CA ASP A 41 -8.16 -3.23 -7.99
C ASP A 41 -7.64 -2.46 -6.76
N VAL A 42 -8.44 -1.54 -6.23
CA VAL A 42 -8.12 -0.80 -4.99
C VAL A 42 -8.11 -1.73 -3.78
N GLN A 43 -9.06 -2.67 -3.69
CA GLN A 43 -9.09 -3.68 -2.65
C GLN A 43 -7.91 -4.65 -2.74
N GLU A 44 -7.54 -5.07 -3.96
CA GLU A 44 -6.34 -5.87 -4.18
C GLU A 44 -5.07 -5.14 -3.73
N GLY A 45 -4.92 -3.87 -4.09
CA GLY A 45 -3.78 -3.08 -3.64
C GLY A 45 -3.71 -2.94 -2.12
N ARG A 46 -4.85 -2.81 -1.44
CA ARG A 46 -4.93 -2.85 0.03
C ARG A 46 -4.50 -4.20 0.59
N ALA A 47 -4.93 -5.29 -0.03
CA ALA A 47 -4.54 -6.64 0.39
C ALA A 47 -3.03 -6.88 0.25
N ILE A 48 -2.41 -6.38 -0.83
CA ILE A 48 -0.95 -6.45 -1.02
C ILE A 48 -0.23 -5.69 0.10
N LEU A 49 -0.67 -4.47 0.40
CA LEU A 49 -0.10 -3.68 1.51
C LEU A 49 -0.30 -4.37 2.87
N ARG A 50 -1.46 -4.99 3.13
CA ARG A 50 -1.66 -5.82 4.33
C ARG A 50 -0.69 -7.00 4.38
N GLY A 51 -0.48 -7.68 3.26
CA GLY A 51 0.48 -8.77 3.13
C GLY A 51 1.93 -8.33 3.39
N MET A 52 2.26 -7.07 3.10
CA MET A 52 3.54 -6.45 3.44
C MET A 52 3.67 -6.05 4.92
N GLY A 53 2.60 -6.18 5.71
CA GLY A 53 2.56 -5.84 7.14
C GLY A 53 2.06 -4.43 7.45
N TYR A 54 1.45 -3.73 6.48
CA TYR A 54 0.81 -2.43 6.73
C TYR A 54 -0.60 -2.61 7.33
N GLY A 55 -1.02 -1.65 8.16
CA GLY A 55 -2.33 -1.66 8.84
C GLY A 55 -3.50 -1.08 8.03
N VAL A 56 -3.40 -1.06 6.70
CA VAL A 56 -4.35 -0.40 5.78
C VAL A 56 -5.62 -1.18 5.52
#